data_AF-A0A9D6E2J2-F1
#
_entry.id   AF-A0A9D6E2J2-F1
#
_cell.length_a   1.000
_cell.length_b   1.000
_cell.length_c   1.000
_cell.angle_alpha   90.00
_cell.angle_beta   90.00
_cell.angle_gamma   90.00
#
_symmetry.space_group_name_H-M   'P 1'
#
loop_
_entity.id
_entity.type
_entity.pdbx_description
1 polymer ?
#
loop_
_entity_poly.entity_id
_entity_poly.type
_entity_poly.pdbx_seq_one_letter_code
_entity_poly.pdbx_strand_id
1 'polypeptide(L)' 'MNLLNGLIAFTRPGQEAGAFLDKMKELDPNYEEKTHLVKVWLDLSGTEIRKRLQDGVSIRYLVPDSVESYILKRRLYRRG' A
#
# COMPACT_ATOMS: atom_id res chain seq x y z
N MET A 1 -3.82 -26.95 -8.59
CA MET A 1 -4.49 -26.24 -7.49
C MET A 1 -4.51 -24.76 -7.86
N ASN A 2 -5.60 -24.29 -8.48
CA ASN A 2 -5.70 -22.92 -9.00
C ASN A 2 -6.35 -22.06 -7.91
N LEU A 3 -5.55 -21.28 -7.18
CA LEU A 3 -5.96 -20.58 -5.95
C LEU A 3 -6.32 -19.10 -6.14
N LEU A 4 -6.20 -18.55 -7.35
CA LEU A 4 -6.54 -17.15 -7.62
C LEU A 4 -7.82 -17.07 -8.46
N ASN A 5 -8.94 -16.79 -7.80
CA ASN A 5 -10.22 -16.46 -8.44
C ASN A 5 -10.29 -14.99 -8.92
N GLY A 6 -9.22 -14.21 -8.70
CA GLY A 6 -9.07 -12.82 -9.15
C GLY A 6 -8.05 -12.05 -8.29
N LEU A 7 -7.28 -11.16 -8.91
CA LEU A 7 -6.28 -10.28 -8.29
C LEU A 7 -6.59 -8.83 -8.69
N ILE A 8 -6.66 -7.94 -7.70
CA ILE A 8 -6.72 -6.49 -7.94
C ILE A 8 -5.40 -5.90 -7.46
N ALA A 9 -4.63 -5.32 -8.37
CA ALA A 9 -3.35 -4.71 -8.10
C ALA A 9 -3.45 -3.19 -8.26
N PHE A 10 -2.91 -2.43 -7.30
CA PHE A 10 -2.88 -0.98 -7.35
C PHE A 10 -1.47 -0.49 -7.65
N THR A 11 -1.29 0.37 -8.66
CA THR A 11 0.03 0.96 -8.95
C THR A 11 0.27 2.18 -8.07
N ARG A 12 1.50 2.37 -7.59
CA ARG A 12 1.91 3.64 -6.97
C ARG A 12 2.27 4.67 -8.06
N PRO A 13 2.13 5.98 -7.80
CA PRO A 13 2.60 7.02 -8.72
C PRO A 13 4.06 6.81 -9.12
N GLY A 14 4.37 6.97 -10.40
CA GLY A 14 5.73 6.81 -10.94
C GLY A 14 6.22 5.36 -11.02
N GLN A 15 5.40 4.35 -10.68
CA GLN A 15 5.73 2.95 -10.93
C GLN A 15 5.08 2.45 -12.22
N GLU A 16 5.90 1.83 -13.07
CA GLU A 16 5.44 1.12 -14.25
C GLU A 16 5.06 -0.33 -13.89
N ALA A 17 3.97 -0.82 -14.48
CA ALA A 17 3.44 -2.16 -14.18
C ALA A 17 4.05 -3.28 -15.03
N GLY A 18 4.91 -2.97 -16.01
CA GLY A 18 5.43 -3.93 -16.99
C GLY A 18 6.03 -5.19 -16.35
N ALA A 19 6.99 -5.01 -15.44
CA ALA A 19 7.63 -6.14 -14.75
C ALA A 19 6.65 -7.00 -13.93
N PHE A 20 5.59 -6.39 -13.39
CA PHE A 20 4.53 -7.12 -12.70
C PHE A 20 3.70 -7.95 -13.70
N LEU A 21 3.32 -7.38 -14.83
CA LEU A 21 2.54 -8.06 -15.86
C LEU A 21 3.33 -9.22 -16.49
N ASP A 22 4.61 -9.02 -16.77
CA ASP A 22 5.51 -10.08 -17.25
C ASP A 22 5.54 -11.25 -16.26
N LYS A 23 5.63 -10.94 -14.96
CA LYS A 23 5.63 -11.98 -13.93
C LYS A 23 4.28 -12.70 -13.82
N MET A 24 3.17 -11.99 -13.98
CA MET A 24 1.84 -12.59 -13.96
C MET A 24 1.65 -13.55 -15.15
N LYS A 25 2.14 -13.16 -16.33
CA LYS A 25 2.12 -14.01 -17.53
C LYS A 25 2.95 -15.28 -17.38
N GLU A 26 4.10 -15.21 -16.71
CA GLU A 26 4.91 -16.41 -16.38
C GLU A 26 4.18 -17.37 -15.44
N LEU A 27 3.38 -16.86 -14.51
CA LEU A 27 2.67 -17.67 -13.49
C LEU A 27 1.38 -18.28 -14.02
N ASP A 28 0.63 -17.53 -14.82
CA ASP A 28 -0.61 -17.98 -15.45
C ASP A 28 -0.76 -17.31 -16.83
N PRO A 29 -0.70 -18.06 -17.95
CA PRO A 29 -0.97 -17.51 -19.27
C PRO A 29 -2.34 -16.83 -19.40
N ASN A 30 -3.31 -17.21 -18.56
CA ASN A 30 -4.65 -16.63 -18.52
C ASN A 30 -4.79 -15.53 -17.47
N TYR A 31 -3.69 -14.93 -17.00
CA TYR A 31 -3.70 -13.90 -15.95
C TYR A 31 -4.58 -12.69 -16.27
N GLU A 32 -4.76 -12.34 -17.55
CA GLU A 32 -5.51 -11.15 -18.00
C GLU A 32 -6.98 -11.23 -17.59
N GLU A 33 -7.58 -12.43 -17.62
CA GLU A 33 -8.97 -12.65 -17.19
C GLU A 33 -9.13 -12.54 -15.66
N LYS A 34 -8.01 -12.64 -14.93
CA LYS A 34 -7.99 -12.74 -13.47
C LYS A 34 -7.33 -11.55 -12.81
N THR A 35 -6.76 -10.60 -13.56
CA THR A 35 -5.94 -9.52 -12.99
C THR A 35 -6.46 -8.16 -13.42
N HIS A 36 -6.82 -7.33 -12.44
CA HIS A 36 -7.25 -5.95 -12.66
C HIS A 36 -6.22 -4.99 -12.08
N LEU A 37 -5.59 -4.21 -12.95
CA LEU A 37 -4.65 -3.17 -12.56
C LEU A 37 -5.40 -1.84 -12.38
N VAL A 38 -5.26 -1.23 -11.21
CA VAL A 38 -5.89 0.05 -10.86
C VAL A 38 -4.80 1.10 -10.67
N LYS A 39 -4.87 2.17 -11.45
CA LYS A 39 -3.94 3.31 -11.31
C LYS A 39 -4.43 4.27 -10.25
N VAL A 40 -3.61 4.52 -9.23
CA VAL A 40 -3.92 5.47 -8.16
C VAL A 40 -2.85 6.55 -8.03
N TRP A 41 -3.27 7.69 -7.49
CA TRP A 41 -2.42 8.86 -7.25
C TRP A 41 -1.89 8.96 -5.81
N LEU A 42 -2.21 7.98 -4.96
CA LEU A 42 -1.82 7.99 -3.56
C LEU A 42 -0.42 7.40 -3.37
N ASP A 43 0.53 8.23 -2.90
CA ASP A 43 1.86 7.79 -2.49
C ASP A 43 2.10 8.03 -0.99
N LEU A 44 1.40 7.25 -0.17
CA LEU A 44 1.64 7.20 1.28
C LEU A 44 2.04 5.79 1.68
N SER A 45 3.00 5.68 2.59
CA SER A 45 3.45 4.38 3.13
C SER A 45 3.40 4.37 4.65
N GLY A 46 3.21 3.19 5.24
CA GLY A 46 3.28 3.02 6.68
C GLY A 46 4.67 3.37 7.25
N THR A 47 5.74 3.18 6.47
CA THR A 47 7.10 3.57 6.88
C THR A 47 7.21 5.08 7.04
N GLU A 48 6.68 5.85 6.09
CA GLU A 48 6.66 7.30 6.17
C GLU A 48 5.82 7.79 7.36
N ILE A 49 4.64 7.20 7.60
CA ILE A 49 3.82 7.53 8.78
C ILE A 49 4.57 7.29 10.09
N ARG A 50 5.21 6.12 10.23
CA ARG A 50 5.98 5.80 11.44
C ARG A 50 7.18 6.73 11.61
N LYS A 51 7.87 7.10 10.53
CA LYS A 51 8.98 8.04 10.55
C LYS A 51 8.53 9.43 11.03
N ARG A 52 7.44 9.97 10.48
CA ARG A 52 6.86 11.25 10.93
C ARG A 52 6.57 11.24 12.43
N LEU A 53 5.97 10.17 12.94
CA LEU A 53 5.69 10.02 14.37
C LEU A 53 6.97 9.98 15.24
N GLN A 54 8.02 9.30 14.78
CA GLN A 54 9.32 9.29 15.45
C GLN A 54 9.97 10.68 15.48
N ASP A 55 9.79 11.44 14.41
CA ASP A 55 10.36 12.78 14.23
C ASP A 55 9.46 13.88 14.86
N GLY A 56 8.36 13.50 15.54
CA GLY A 56 7.44 14.44 16.16
C GLY A 56 6.58 15.26 15.18
N VAL A 57 6.52 14.82 13.92
CA VAL A 57 5.75 15.46 12.84
C VAL A 57 4.31 14.94 12.86
N SER A 58 3.35 15.86 12.67
CA SER A 58 1.93 15.50 12.62
C SER A 58 1.62 14.54 11.47
N ILE A 59 0.68 13.63 11.72
CA ILE A 59 0.12 12.71 10.72
C ILE A 59 -1.37 13.00 10.44
N ARG A 60 -1.88 14.15 10.90
CA ARG A 60 -3.26 14.58 10.68
C ARG A 60 -3.57 14.59 9.18
N TYR A 61 -4.75 14.10 8.81
CA TYR A 61 -5.20 13.93 7.43
C TYR A 61 -4.45 12.88 6.60
N LEU A 62 -3.38 12.27 7.11
CA LEU A 62 -2.70 11.16 6.43
C LEU A 62 -3.27 9.80 6.84
N VAL A 63 -3.98 9.75 7.96
CA VAL A 63 -4.71 8.58 8.46
C VAL A 63 -6.08 9.03 8.97
N PRO A 64 -7.06 8.12 9.14
CA PRO A 64 -8.30 8.45 9.82
C PRO A 64 -8.06 9.00 11.23
N ASP A 65 -8.88 9.96 11.67
CA ASP A 65 -8.76 10.61 12.99
C ASP A 65 -8.76 9.62 14.16
N SER A 66 -9.52 8.53 14.04
CA SER A 66 -9.57 7.45 15.03
C SER A 66 -8.23 6.71 15.17
N VAL A 67 -7.50 6.56 14.06
CA VAL A 67 -6.17 5.92 14.03
C VAL A 67 -5.12 6.84 14.64
N GLU A 68 -5.11 8.13 14.26
CA GLU A 68 -4.23 9.13 14.89
C GLU A 68 -4.44 9.17 16.41
N SER A 69 -5.71 9.27 16.84
CA SER A 69 -6.09 9.26 18.25
C SER A 69 -5.59 8.02 19.00
N TYR A 70 -5.72 6.84 18.39
CA TYR A 70 -5.25 5.59 18.97
C TYR A 70 -3.72 5.57 19.13
N ILE A 71 -2.99 5.95 18.09
CA ILE A 71 -1.52 6.02 18.08
C ILE A 71 -1.02 6.95 19.19
N LEU A 72 -1.60 8.15 19.30
CA LEU A 72 -1.21 9.14 20.31
C LEU A 72 -1.52 8.67 21.74
N LYS A 73 -2.72 8.14 21.97
CA LYS A 73 -3.15 7.61 23.29
C LYS A 73 -2.26 6.46 23.76
N ARG A 74 -1.87 5.57 22.83
CA ARG A 74 -1.02 4.41 23.12
C ARG A 74 0.48 4.69 23.00
N ARG A 75 0.87 5.91 22.64
CA ARG A 75 2.27 6.34 22.43
C ARG A 75 3.02 5.41 21.45
N LEU A 76 2.33 4.89 20.44
CA LEU A 76 2.95 4.00 19.46
C LEU A 76 3.96 4.76 18.60
N TYR A 77 5.00 4.05 18.17
CA TYR A 77 6.03 4.56 17.25
C TYR A 77 6.84 5.75 17.76
N ARG A 78 6.78 6.09 19.05
CA ARG A 78 7.75 7.00 19.69
C ARG A 78 9.08 6.27 19.86
N ARG A 79 10.20 6.96 19.67
CA ARG A 79 11.49 6.48 20.18
C ARG A 79 11.46 6.57 21.70
N GLY A 80 11.90 5.49 22.36
CA GLY A 80 12.18 5.49 23.80
C GLY A 80 13.39 6.37 24.12
#